data_AF-A0A836RAZ9-F1
#
_entry.id   AF-A0A836RAZ9-F1
#
_cell.length_a   1.000
_cell.length_b   1.000
_cell.length_c   1.000
_cell.angle_alpha   90.00
_cell.angle_beta   90.00
_cell.angle_gamma   90.00
#
_symmetry.space_group_name_H-M   'P 1'
#
loop_
_entity.id
_entity.type
_entity.pdbx_description
1 polymer ?
#
loop_
_entity_poly.entity_id
_entity_poly.type
_entity_poly.pdbx_seq_one_letter_code
_entity_poly.pdbx_strand_id
1 'polypeptide(L)'
;MVQVKEGTLDSKVPDGPITEKWDRRRNELKLISPTNKRKFEVIVVGTGLAGTSAAASLAELGYNVKAFYIQDSPRRAHSIAAQGGINAAKNYPNDGDSICRLFYDTVKGGDFRSREANVYRLAQISNNIIDHCVAQGVPFAREYGGLLANRTFGGALVSRTFYCRGQTGQQLLLGAYSALMRQVHLGKVKLFPRHEMLDLVVIDGAARGIITRDLISGKLEAHTGHAVLLCTGGYGNVFYLSTNAKASNVTAAWRCHKRGAFFANPCFTQIHPTCIPVSGKYQSKLTLMSESLRNDGRVWVPKKKGDTRAPNEIPEEERDYYLERRYPAYGNMVPRDVASRAAKERCDAGCGV
;
A
#
# COMPACT_ATOMS: atom_id res chain seq x y z
N MET A 1 19.90 13.40 21.55
CA MET A 1 18.76 12.56 21.99
C MET A 1 17.53 12.97 21.20
N VAL A 2 16.75 12.02 20.67
CA VAL A 2 15.43 12.34 20.08
C VAL A 2 14.49 12.59 21.25
N GLN A 3 13.99 13.81 21.41
CA GLN A 3 12.93 14.07 22.38
C GLN A 3 11.61 13.55 21.78
N VAL A 4 11.18 12.37 22.23
CA VAL A 4 9.86 11.85 21.93
C VAL A 4 8.89 12.61 22.81
N LYS A 5 7.89 13.27 22.21
CA LYS A 5 6.85 13.96 22.97
C LYS A 5 6.06 12.91 23.77
N GLU A 6 6.19 12.92 25.08
CA GLU A 6 5.32 12.17 25.98
C GLU A 6 3.95 12.85 25.97
N GLY A 7 2.93 12.15 25.46
CA GLY A 7 1.59 12.69 25.40
C GLY A 7 0.59 11.63 24.96
N THR A 8 -0.61 11.70 25.51
CA THR A 8 -1.74 10.86 25.09
C THR A 8 -2.08 11.19 23.64
N LEU A 9 -2.07 10.18 22.77
CA LEU A 9 -2.41 10.34 21.37
C LEU A 9 -3.91 10.66 21.25
N ASP A 10 -4.25 11.91 20.93
CA ASP A 10 -5.59 12.24 20.46
C ASP A 10 -5.74 11.79 19.00
N SER A 11 -6.47 10.70 18.79
CA SER A 11 -6.65 10.12 17.46
C SER A 11 -7.58 10.92 16.55
N LYS A 12 -8.32 11.91 17.08
CA LYS A 12 -9.36 12.69 16.39
C LYS A 12 -10.37 11.81 15.62
N VAL A 13 -10.59 10.58 16.09
CA VAL A 13 -11.60 9.68 15.55
C VAL A 13 -12.99 10.25 15.92
N PRO A 14 -13.95 10.35 14.99
CA PRO A 14 -15.27 10.90 15.29
C PRO A 14 -16.00 10.04 16.33
N ASP A 15 -16.94 10.60 17.09
CA ASP A 15 -17.71 9.83 18.10
C ASP A 15 -18.81 8.94 17.48
N GLY A 16 -19.61 8.26 18.31
CA GLY A 16 -20.77 7.47 17.88
C GLY A 16 -20.47 6.04 17.36
N PRO A 17 -21.51 5.33 16.89
CA PRO A 17 -21.40 3.96 16.40
C PRO A 17 -20.41 3.82 15.24
N ILE A 18 -19.63 2.74 15.21
CA ILE A 18 -18.59 2.52 14.17
C ILE A 18 -19.16 2.60 12.76
N THR A 19 -20.37 2.06 12.56
CA THR A 19 -21.05 1.98 11.26
C THR A 19 -21.46 3.34 10.68
N GLU A 20 -21.69 4.33 11.54
CA GLU A 20 -22.22 5.66 11.18
C GLU A 20 -21.16 6.76 11.32
N LYS A 21 -20.08 6.47 12.05
CA LYS A 21 -19.04 7.42 12.48
C LYS A 21 -18.55 8.35 11.37
N TRP A 22 -18.26 7.80 10.19
CA TRP A 22 -17.68 8.57 9.09
C TRP A 22 -18.70 9.27 8.21
N ASP A 23 -19.91 8.73 8.08
CA ASP A 23 -21.01 9.42 7.42
C ASP A 23 -21.44 10.64 8.22
N ARG A 24 -21.56 10.48 9.55
CA ARG A 24 -21.85 11.58 10.47
C ARG A 24 -20.76 12.64 10.39
N ARG A 25 -19.49 12.23 10.46
CA ARG A 25 -18.35 13.15 10.31
C ARG A 25 -18.41 13.92 8.99
N ARG A 26 -18.73 13.25 7.87
CA ARG A 26 -18.85 13.91 6.56
C ARG A 26 -19.91 15.00 6.57
N ASN A 27 -21.04 14.78 7.24
CA ASN A 27 -22.14 15.75 7.34
C ASN A 27 -21.83 16.93 8.28
N GLU A 28 -21.00 16.71 9.32
CA GLU A 28 -20.59 17.73 10.28
C GLU A 28 -19.42 18.61 9.78
N LEU A 29 -18.75 18.25 8.68
CA LEU A 29 -17.60 18.99 8.18
C LEU A 29 -18.01 20.38 7.68
N LYS A 30 -17.33 21.41 8.19
CA LYS A 30 -17.43 22.78 7.65
C LYS A 30 -16.86 22.80 6.24
N LEU A 31 -17.72 23.04 5.26
CA LEU A 31 -17.33 23.11 3.85
C LEU A 31 -16.62 24.43 3.57
N ILE A 32 -15.59 24.36 2.72
CA ILE A 32 -14.90 25.52 2.17
C ILE A 32 -15.42 25.71 0.75
N SER A 33 -15.84 26.92 0.40
CA SER A 33 -16.30 27.22 -0.96
C SER A 33 -15.18 26.98 -1.98
N PRO A 34 -15.48 26.50 -3.21
CA PRO A 34 -14.47 26.24 -4.23
C PRO A 34 -13.53 27.43 -4.51
N THR A 35 -14.06 28.66 -4.48
CA THR A 35 -13.28 29.89 -4.65
C THR A 35 -12.26 30.09 -3.54
N ASN A 36 -12.64 29.82 -2.29
CA ASN A 36 -11.76 29.99 -1.13
C ASN A 36 -10.66 28.92 -1.06
N LYS A 37 -10.90 27.71 -1.60
CA LYS A 37 -9.88 26.63 -1.62
C LYS A 37 -8.59 27.03 -2.34
N ARG A 38 -8.69 27.90 -3.35
CA ARG A 38 -7.55 28.40 -4.13
C ARG A 38 -6.56 29.26 -3.32
N LYS A 39 -6.96 29.74 -2.15
CA LYS A 39 -6.11 30.50 -1.22
C LYS A 39 -5.16 29.61 -0.44
N PHE A 40 -5.43 28.30 -0.39
CA PHE A 40 -4.64 27.34 0.36
C PHE A 40 -3.71 26.56 -0.57
N GLU A 41 -2.55 26.26 -0.02
CA GLU A 41 -1.50 25.49 -0.69
C GLU A 41 -1.19 24.24 0.13
N VAL A 42 -1.16 23.10 -0.54
CA VAL A 42 -0.89 21.80 0.07
C VAL A 42 0.38 21.21 -0.50
N ILE A 43 1.28 20.78 0.37
CA ILE A 43 2.50 20.06 0.00
C ILE A 43 2.24 18.56 0.09
N VAL A 44 2.57 17.83 -0.96
CA VAL A 44 2.53 16.36 -0.99
C VAL A 44 3.95 15.84 -1.22
N VAL A 45 4.44 15.01 -0.31
CA VAL A 45 5.78 14.41 -0.40
C VAL A 45 5.63 12.93 -0.76
N GLY A 46 6.10 12.55 -1.93
CA GLY A 46 5.98 11.22 -2.52
C GLY A 46 4.83 11.12 -3.51
N THR A 47 5.05 10.36 -4.59
CA THR A 47 4.14 10.21 -5.73
C THR A 47 3.80 8.74 -6.03
N GLY A 48 3.81 7.90 -4.99
CA GLY A 48 3.12 6.59 -5.05
C GLY A 48 1.61 6.75 -5.22
N LEU A 49 0.87 5.64 -5.23
CA LEU A 49 -0.59 5.68 -5.38
C LEU A 49 -1.26 6.66 -4.41
N ALA A 50 -0.90 6.63 -3.13
CA ALA A 50 -1.44 7.54 -2.13
C ALA A 50 -1.16 9.02 -2.45
N GLY A 51 0.08 9.37 -2.81
CA GLY A 51 0.49 10.75 -3.05
C GLY A 51 -0.07 11.30 -4.36
N THR A 52 -0.02 10.51 -5.42
CA THR A 52 -0.56 10.88 -6.74
C THR A 52 -2.08 11.04 -6.67
N SER A 53 -2.80 10.11 -6.05
CA SER A 53 -4.25 10.24 -5.86
C SER A 53 -4.61 11.41 -4.95
N ALA A 54 -3.90 11.63 -3.84
CA ALA A 54 -4.16 12.76 -2.95
C ALA A 54 -3.93 14.10 -3.66
N ALA A 55 -2.81 14.25 -4.38
CA ALA A 55 -2.50 15.46 -5.11
C ALA A 55 -3.54 15.76 -6.21
N ALA A 56 -3.93 14.75 -6.98
CA ALA A 56 -4.96 14.90 -8.01
C ALA A 56 -6.32 15.29 -7.41
N SER A 57 -6.81 14.57 -6.40
CA SER A 57 -8.11 14.85 -5.78
C SER A 57 -8.14 16.19 -5.04
N LEU A 58 -7.07 16.59 -4.35
CA LEU A 58 -7.01 17.91 -3.70
C LEU A 58 -6.99 19.05 -4.73
N ALA A 59 -6.25 18.89 -5.83
CA ALA A 59 -6.25 19.86 -6.91
C ALA A 59 -7.63 19.97 -7.60
N GLU A 60 -8.31 18.85 -7.81
CA GLU A 60 -9.69 18.81 -8.34
C GLU A 60 -10.69 19.53 -7.43
N LEU A 61 -10.50 19.41 -6.12
CA LEU A 61 -11.30 20.15 -5.15
C LEU A 61 -11.07 21.67 -5.23
N GLY A 62 -9.94 22.12 -5.80
CA GLY A 62 -9.62 23.54 -6.03
C GLY A 62 -8.40 24.06 -5.28
N TYR A 63 -7.68 23.22 -4.53
CA TYR A 63 -6.46 23.59 -3.82
C TYR A 63 -5.27 23.73 -4.77
N ASN A 64 -4.29 24.57 -4.42
CA ASN A 64 -3.00 24.56 -5.11
C ASN A 64 -2.10 23.51 -4.46
N VAL A 65 -1.43 22.68 -5.25
CA VAL A 65 -0.65 21.55 -4.73
C VAL A 65 0.79 21.60 -5.25
N LYS A 66 1.75 21.40 -4.36
CA LYS A 66 3.17 21.18 -4.69
C LYS A 66 3.53 19.73 -4.37
N ALA A 67 3.92 18.95 -5.38
CA ALA A 67 4.25 17.54 -5.21
C ALA A 67 5.77 17.31 -5.37
N PHE A 68 6.42 16.78 -4.32
CA PHE A 68 7.86 16.55 -4.25
C PHE A 68 8.18 15.06 -4.24
N TYR A 69 9.17 14.62 -5.01
CA TYR A 69 9.54 13.21 -5.05
C TYR A 69 10.96 13.01 -5.58
N ILE A 70 11.62 11.94 -5.14
CA ILE A 70 13.02 11.64 -5.47
C ILE A 70 13.20 10.99 -6.84
N GLN A 71 12.13 10.43 -7.41
CA GLN A 71 12.14 9.84 -8.75
C GLN A 71 12.20 10.94 -9.84
N ASP A 72 12.54 10.55 -11.06
CA ASP A 72 12.40 11.36 -12.27
C ASP A 72 10.93 11.55 -12.68
N SER A 73 10.11 10.51 -12.48
CA SER A 73 8.69 10.53 -12.84
C SER A 73 7.83 9.91 -11.73
N PRO A 74 6.60 10.42 -11.48
CA PRO A 74 5.65 9.80 -10.55
C PRO A 74 5.38 8.33 -10.84
N ARG A 75 5.47 7.93 -12.11
CA ARG A 75 5.29 6.54 -12.57
C ARG A 75 6.30 5.57 -11.99
N ARG A 76 7.46 6.04 -11.52
CA ARG A 76 8.53 5.16 -10.97
C ARG A 76 8.38 4.88 -9.47
N ALA A 77 7.32 5.32 -8.83
CA ALA A 77 7.05 4.99 -7.43
C ALA A 77 6.80 3.48 -7.25
N HIS A 78 7.12 2.94 -6.07
CA HIS A 78 7.08 1.50 -5.82
C HIS A 78 5.69 0.86 -6.04
N SER A 79 4.61 1.65 -5.94
CA SER A 79 3.24 1.19 -6.23
C SER A 79 3.10 0.51 -7.59
N ILE A 80 3.93 0.86 -8.59
CA ILE A 80 3.93 0.21 -9.91
C ILE A 80 4.22 -1.30 -9.84
N ALA A 81 4.92 -1.76 -8.80
CA ALA A 81 5.36 -3.14 -8.65
C ALA A 81 4.31 -4.06 -8.02
N ALA A 82 3.15 -3.54 -7.59
CA ALA A 82 2.10 -4.39 -7.02
C ALA A 82 1.42 -5.22 -8.12
N GLN A 83 1.24 -6.52 -7.86
CA GLN A 83 0.73 -7.47 -8.85
C GLN A 83 -0.68 -7.97 -8.49
N GLY A 84 -0.87 -8.37 -7.22
CA GLY A 84 -2.01 -9.15 -6.74
C GLY A 84 -3.40 -8.53 -6.90
N GLY A 85 -3.57 -7.25 -6.61
CA GLY A 85 -4.90 -6.62 -6.75
C GLY A 85 -5.23 -5.61 -5.67
N ILE A 86 -6.48 -5.18 -5.67
CA ILE A 86 -7.07 -4.28 -4.67
C ILE A 86 -8.40 -4.87 -4.19
N ASN A 87 -8.61 -4.89 -2.87
CA ASN A 87 -9.83 -5.43 -2.27
C ASN A 87 -10.92 -4.37 -2.18
N ALA A 88 -12.15 -4.74 -2.48
CA ALA A 88 -13.33 -3.94 -2.18
C ALA A 88 -14.56 -4.81 -1.91
N ALA A 89 -15.41 -4.39 -0.98
CA ALA A 89 -16.63 -5.09 -0.58
C ALA A 89 -17.76 -4.99 -1.63
N LYS A 90 -17.45 -5.29 -2.90
CA LYS A 90 -18.37 -5.20 -4.03
C LYS A 90 -18.64 -6.60 -4.58
N ASN A 91 -19.79 -7.14 -4.22
CA ASN A 91 -20.17 -8.53 -4.39
C ASN A 91 -20.74 -8.83 -5.81
N TYR A 92 -19.89 -8.79 -6.84
CA TYR A 92 -20.29 -9.27 -8.18
C TYR A 92 -20.54 -10.78 -8.25
N PRO A 93 -19.72 -11.65 -7.62
CA PRO A 93 -19.90 -13.11 -7.69
C PRO A 93 -21.11 -13.64 -6.91
N ASN A 94 -21.76 -12.79 -6.11
CA ASN A 94 -22.85 -13.15 -5.20
C ASN A 94 -22.47 -14.23 -4.16
N ASP A 95 -21.25 -14.16 -3.62
CA ASP A 95 -20.70 -15.12 -2.63
C ASP A 95 -20.94 -14.69 -1.16
N GLY A 96 -21.81 -13.71 -0.97
CA GLY A 96 -22.18 -13.14 0.33
C GLY A 96 -21.22 -12.08 0.85
N ASP A 97 -20.35 -11.50 0.01
CA ASP A 97 -19.48 -10.41 0.43
C ASP A 97 -20.25 -9.16 0.91
N SER A 98 -19.69 -8.45 1.89
CA SER A 98 -20.29 -7.26 2.48
C SER A 98 -19.23 -6.36 3.14
N ILE A 99 -19.60 -5.10 3.38
CA ILE A 99 -18.76 -4.13 4.11
C ILE A 99 -18.34 -4.70 5.47
N CYS A 100 -19.29 -5.33 6.19
CA CYS A 100 -19.02 -5.92 7.49
C CYS A 100 -18.01 -7.07 7.41
N ARG A 101 -18.09 -7.92 6.37
CA ARG A 101 -17.11 -9.00 6.17
C ARG A 101 -15.72 -8.47 5.88
N LEU A 102 -15.57 -7.50 4.97
CA LEU A 102 -14.27 -6.87 4.71
C LEU A 102 -13.71 -6.17 5.96
N PHE A 103 -14.56 -5.49 6.73
CA PHE A 103 -14.19 -4.91 8.02
C PHE A 103 -13.67 -5.98 9.00
N TYR A 104 -14.45 -7.03 9.22
CA TYR A 104 -14.12 -8.12 10.14
C TYR A 104 -12.82 -8.83 9.75
N ASP A 105 -12.66 -9.20 8.47
CA ASP A 105 -11.46 -9.87 7.97
C ASP A 105 -10.22 -8.99 8.14
N THR A 106 -10.36 -7.67 8.00
CA THR A 106 -9.25 -6.71 8.18
C THR A 106 -8.90 -6.49 9.66
N VAL A 107 -9.89 -6.49 10.55
CA VAL A 107 -9.64 -6.42 12.02
C VAL A 107 -8.96 -7.70 12.50
N LYS A 108 -9.48 -8.87 12.10
CA LYS A 108 -8.90 -10.18 12.41
C LYS A 108 -7.49 -10.33 11.82
N GLY A 109 -7.29 -9.96 10.56
CA GLY A 109 -5.98 -10.01 9.90
C GLY A 109 -4.97 -9.01 10.46
N GLY A 110 -5.43 -7.91 11.06
CA GLY A 110 -4.61 -6.99 11.84
C GLY A 110 -4.36 -7.44 13.28
N ASP A 111 -4.73 -8.68 13.63
CA ASP A 111 -4.64 -9.27 14.97
C ASP A 111 -5.20 -8.32 16.05
N PHE A 112 -6.39 -7.75 15.76
CA PHE A 112 -7.15 -6.82 16.62
C PHE A 112 -6.39 -5.55 17.06
N ARG A 113 -5.28 -5.21 16.37
CA ARG A 113 -4.48 -4.00 16.63
C ARG A 113 -4.79 -2.85 15.67
N SER A 114 -5.61 -3.11 14.66
CA SER A 114 -6.06 -2.10 13.71
C SER A 114 -6.99 -1.09 14.38
N ARG A 115 -6.95 0.17 13.93
CA ARG A 115 -7.93 1.19 14.36
C ARG A 115 -9.28 0.91 13.70
N GLU A 116 -10.17 0.22 14.39
CA GLU A 116 -11.44 -0.29 13.85
C GLU A 116 -12.27 0.78 13.14
N ALA A 117 -12.38 1.98 13.71
CA ALA A 117 -13.05 3.11 13.06
C ALA A 117 -12.49 3.37 11.64
N ASN A 118 -11.17 3.38 11.47
CA ASN A 118 -10.54 3.61 10.17
C ASN A 118 -10.68 2.41 9.24
N VAL A 119 -10.66 1.19 9.79
CA VAL A 119 -10.89 -0.04 9.02
C VAL A 119 -12.30 -0.08 8.46
N TYR A 120 -13.31 0.30 9.25
CA TYR A 120 -14.69 0.38 8.77
C TYR A 120 -14.81 1.40 7.63
N ARG A 121 -14.18 2.57 7.77
CA ARG A 121 -14.10 3.57 6.70
C ARG A 121 -13.49 3.02 5.43
N LEU A 122 -12.39 2.26 5.55
CA LEU A 122 -11.73 1.62 4.42
C LEU A 122 -12.70 0.67 3.71
N ALA A 123 -13.38 -0.19 4.45
CA ALA A 123 -14.34 -1.15 3.89
C ALA A 123 -15.54 -0.45 3.24
N GLN A 124 -16.03 0.64 3.83
CA GLN A 124 -17.14 1.42 3.28
C GLN A 124 -16.75 2.14 1.98
N ILE A 125 -15.57 2.78 1.95
CA ILE A 125 -15.13 3.60 0.81
C ILE A 125 -14.56 2.74 -0.33
N SER A 126 -14.14 1.50 -0.08
CA SER A 126 -13.49 0.66 -1.09
C SER A 126 -14.29 0.51 -2.38
N ASN A 127 -15.62 0.45 -2.30
CA ASN A 127 -16.48 0.30 -3.48
C ASN A 127 -16.40 1.54 -4.37
N ASN A 128 -16.47 2.73 -3.77
CA ASN A 128 -16.31 4.00 -4.48
C ASN A 128 -14.90 4.14 -5.08
N ILE A 129 -13.87 3.54 -4.46
CA ILE A 129 -12.51 3.53 -5.02
C ILE A 129 -12.44 2.69 -6.29
N ILE A 130 -13.08 1.52 -6.33
CA ILE A 130 -13.16 0.73 -7.56
C ILE A 130 -13.85 1.51 -8.67
N ASP A 131 -14.98 2.14 -8.36
CA ASP A 131 -15.74 2.93 -9.34
C ASP A 131 -14.91 4.13 -9.83
N HIS A 132 -14.17 4.79 -8.94
CA HIS A 132 -13.27 5.88 -9.30
C HIS A 132 -12.12 5.39 -10.20
N CYS A 133 -11.51 4.25 -9.90
CA CYS A 133 -10.47 3.66 -10.74
C CYS A 133 -11.00 3.29 -12.14
N VAL A 134 -12.21 2.73 -12.23
CA VAL A 134 -12.86 2.47 -13.53
C VAL A 134 -13.09 3.78 -14.30
N ALA A 135 -13.58 4.82 -13.63
CA ALA A 135 -13.80 6.13 -14.24
C ALA A 135 -12.49 6.81 -14.70
N GLN A 136 -11.36 6.49 -14.06
CA GLN A 136 -10.02 6.90 -14.50
C GLN A 136 -9.46 6.05 -15.66
N GLY A 137 -10.21 5.06 -16.14
CA GLY A 137 -9.80 4.18 -17.23
C GLY A 137 -8.88 3.03 -16.81
N VAL A 138 -8.82 2.67 -15.52
CA VAL A 138 -8.06 1.50 -15.07
C VAL A 138 -8.69 0.23 -15.67
N PRO A 139 -7.95 -0.55 -16.48
CA PRO A 139 -8.48 -1.71 -17.19
C PRO A 139 -8.53 -2.93 -16.27
N PHE A 140 -9.42 -2.92 -15.29
CA PHE A 140 -9.71 -4.11 -14.49
C PHE A 140 -10.17 -5.27 -15.38
N ALA A 141 -9.82 -6.49 -14.97
CA ALA A 141 -10.31 -7.70 -15.61
C ALA A 141 -11.84 -7.71 -15.64
N ARG A 142 -12.39 -8.26 -16.71
CA ARG A 142 -13.84 -8.37 -16.91
C ARG A 142 -14.20 -9.80 -17.28
N GLU A 143 -15.41 -10.18 -16.88
CA GLU A 143 -16.06 -11.39 -17.36
C GLU A 143 -16.61 -11.17 -18.76
N TYR A 144 -17.04 -12.24 -19.43
CA TYR A 144 -17.62 -12.17 -20.78
C TYR A 144 -18.82 -11.21 -20.85
N GLY A 145 -19.64 -11.15 -19.80
CA GLY A 145 -20.77 -10.23 -19.68
C GLY A 145 -20.40 -8.76 -19.44
N GLY A 146 -19.10 -8.42 -19.38
CA GLY A 146 -18.62 -7.06 -19.20
C GLY A 146 -18.59 -6.55 -17.76
N LEU A 147 -19.07 -7.32 -16.78
CA LEU A 147 -18.87 -7.02 -15.36
C LEU A 147 -17.39 -7.15 -14.96
N LEU A 148 -16.99 -6.47 -13.89
CA LEU A 148 -15.64 -6.60 -13.36
C LEU A 148 -15.45 -8.01 -12.76
N ALA A 149 -14.32 -8.63 -13.06
CA ALA A 149 -13.96 -9.92 -12.52
C ALA A 149 -13.24 -9.78 -11.17
N ASN A 150 -13.56 -10.70 -10.25
CA ASN A 150 -12.94 -10.81 -8.94
C ASN A 150 -12.19 -12.13 -8.81
N ARG A 151 -11.23 -12.18 -7.88
CA ARG A 151 -10.58 -13.42 -7.48
C ARG A 151 -10.43 -13.53 -5.96
N THR A 152 -10.22 -14.75 -5.49
CA THR A 152 -9.79 -15.03 -4.12
C THR A 152 -8.36 -14.54 -3.88
N PHE A 153 -8.08 -14.08 -2.67
CA PHE A 153 -6.75 -13.60 -2.29
C PHE A 153 -6.57 -13.62 -0.77
N GLY A 154 -5.42 -14.12 -0.32
CA GLY A 154 -4.90 -14.10 1.06
C GLY A 154 -5.90 -14.12 2.20
N GLY A 155 -6.27 -15.32 2.68
CA GLY A 155 -7.03 -15.50 3.92
C GLY A 155 -8.50 -15.09 3.89
N ALA A 156 -9.01 -14.59 2.75
CA ALA A 156 -10.44 -14.33 2.54
C ALA A 156 -11.13 -15.55 1.92
N LEU A 157 -12.36 -15.84 2.38
CA LEU A 157 -13.21 -16.91 1.84
C LEU A 157 -14.17 -16.43 0.73
N VAL A 158 -14.08 -15.15 0.36
CA VAL A 158 -14.88 -14.55 -0.72
C VAL A 158 -13.95 -13.96 -1.79
N SER A 159 -14.48 -13.81 -3.00
CA SER A 159 -13.81 -13.24 -4.17
C SER A 159 -14.04 -11.74 -4.23
N ARG A 160 -13.18 -10.97 -3.57
CA ARG A 160 -13.30 -9.50 -3.49
C ARG A 160 -12.10 -8.71 -4.01
N THR A 161 -11.12 -9.40 -4.59
CA THR A 161 -9.90 -8.80 -5.13
C THR A 161 -10.08 -8.46 -6.60
N PHE A 162 -10.08 -7.17 -6.92
CA PHE A 162 -10.05 -6.65 -8.29
C PHE A 162 -8.62 -6.59 -8.80
N TYR A 163 -8.42 -6.95 -10.07
CA TYR A 163 -7.07 -7.12 -10.62
C TYR A 163 -6.97 -6.74 -12.11
N CYS A 164 -5.75 -6.42 -12.55
CA CYS A 164 -5.38 -6.25 -13.96
C CYS A 164 -4.31 -7.28 -14.31
N ARG A 165 -4.71 -8.55 -14.43
CA ARG A 165 -3.79 -9.70 -14.53
C ARG A 165 -2.71 -9.65 -13.43
N GLY A 166 -1.43 -9.62 -13.80
CA GLY A 166 -0.29 -9.50 -12.88
C GLY A 166 0.25 -8.07 -12.72
N GLN A 167 -0.47 -7.04 -13.21
CA GLN A 167 0.02 -5.66 -13.32
C GLN A 167 -0.90 -4.63 -12.64
N THR A 168 -1.68 -5.05 -11.63
CA THR A 168 -2.70 -4.18 -11.02
C THR A 168 -2.12 -2.88 -10.49
N GLY A 169 -0.99 -2.92 -9.79
CA GLY A 169 -0.32 -1.73 -9.26
C GLY A 169 0.15 -0.76 -10.35
N GLN A 170 0.63 -1.31 -11.47
CA GLN A 170 1.02 -0.52 -12.63
C GLN A 170 -0.18 0.22 -13.21
N GLN A 171 -1.28 -0.49 -13.45
CA GLN A 171 -2.48 0.10 -14.04
C GLN A 171 -3.12 1.14 -13.12
N LEU A 172 -3.22 0.85 -11.82
CA LEU A 172 -3.70 1.81 -10.82
C LEU A 172 -2.82 3.08 -10.79
N LEU A 173 -1.49 2.93 -10.79
CA LEU A 173 -0.59 4.08 -10.70
C LEU A 173 -0.66 4.93 -11.98
N LEU A 174 -0.79 4.29 -13.15
CA LEU A 174 -0.96 4.99 -14.42
C LEU A 174 -2.29 5.75 -14.48
N GLY A 175 -3.39 5.16 -13.99
CA GLY A 175 -4.68 5.86 -13.87
C GLY A 175 -4.59 7.11 -12.98
N ALA A 176 -4.02 6.96 -11.78
CA ALA A 176 -3.79 8.07 -10.87
C ALA A 176 -2.83 9.12 -11.47
N TYR A 177 -1.79 8.68 -12.18
CA TYR A 177 -0.83 9.56 -12.85
C TYR A 177 -1.51 10.39 -13.94
N SER A 178 -2.39 9.81 -14.74
CA SER A 178 -3.14 10.54 -15.76
C SER A 178 -4.02 11.63 -15.14
N ALA A 179 -4.70 11.33 -14.02
CA ALA A 179 -5.46 12.32 -13.26
C ALA A 179 -4.57 13.44 -12.71
N LEU A 180 -3.38 13.09 -12.17
CA LEU A 180 -2.40 14.07 -11.70
C LEU A 180 -1.91 14.98 -12.83
N MET A 181 -1.55 14.42 -13.99
CA MET A 181 -1.04 15.18 -15.12
C MET A 181 -2.09 16.12 -15.71
N ARG A 182 -3.37 15.74 -15.69
CA ARG A 182 -4.47 16.67 -16.00
C ARG A 182 -4.43 17.89 -15.08
N GLN A 183 -4.22 17.71 -13.77
CA GLN A 183 -4.15 18.82 -12.83
C GLN A 183 -2.87 19.67 -12.98
N VAL A 184 -1.77 19.06 -13.44
CA VAL A 184 -0.56 19.79 -13.83
C VAL A 184 -0.84 20.67 -15.05
N HIS A 185 -1.51 20.13 -16.07
CA HIS A 185 -1.89 20.89 -17.27
C HIS A 185 -2.82 22.06 -16.93
N LEU A 186 -3.74 21.89 -15.97
CA LEU A 186 -4.61 22.96 -15.46
C LEU A 186 -3.90 23.97 -14.53
N GLY A 187 -2.58 23.83 -14.31
CA GLY A 187 -1.79 24.72 -13.45
C GLY A 187 -2.09 24.61 -11.96
N LYS A 188 -2.84 23.57 -11.53
CA LYS A 188 -3.22 23.36 -10.12
C LYS A 188 -2.17 22.59 -9.32
N VAL A 189 -1.38 21.77 -10.01
CA VAL A 189 -0.29 20.99 -9.41
C VAL A 189 1.03 21.45 -10.01
N LYS A 190 1.99 21.78 -9.14
CA LYS A 190 3.40 21.95 -9.51
C LYS A 190 4.20 20.73 -9.06
N LEU A 191 4.89 20.09 -10.00
CA LEU A 191 5.74 18.94 -9.73
C LEU A 191 7.19 19.39 -9.47
N PHE A 192 7.82 18.75 -8.49
CA PHE A 192 9.23 18.91 -8.13
C PHE A 192 9.89 17.51 -8.20
N PRO A 193 10.22 17.02 -9.42
CA PRO A 193 10.94 15.77 -9.59
C PRO A 193 12.36 15.88 -9.04
N ARG A 194 12.97 14.75 -8.66
CA ARG A 194 14.34 14.71 -8.11
C ARG A 194 14.53 15.62 -6.89
N HIS A 195 13.50 15.82 -6.07
CA HIS A 195 13.60 16.58 -4.82
C HIS A 195 13.47 15.65 -3.61
N GLU A 196 14.45 15.69 -2.72
CA GLU A 196 14.43 14.98 -1.45
C GLU A 196 14.04 15.93 -0.31
N MET A 197 13.01 15.57 0.47
CA MET A 197 12.66 16.30 1.69
C MET A 197 13.70 16.04 2.78
N LEU A 198 14.45 17.08 3.18
CA LEU A 198 15.45 17.02 4.24
C LEU A 198 14.88 17.29 5.63
N ASP A 199 13.84 18.12 5.74
CA ASP A 199 13.27 18.47 7.03
C ASP A 199 11.82 18.98 6.93
N LEU A 200 11.11 18.95 8.07
CA LEU A 200 9.78 19.51 8.25
C LEU A 200 9.87 20.85 8.96
N VAL A 201 9.25 21.88 8.40
CA VAL A 201 9.11 23.19 9.07
C VAL A 201 7.86 23.15 9.95
N VAL A 202 8.06 23.30 11.26
CA VAL A 202 6.99 23.32 12.26
C VAL A 202 6.95 24.68 12.94
N ILE A 203 5.78 25.31 12.96
CA ILE A 203 5.53 26.59 13.64
C ILE A 203 4.29 26.41 14.51
N ASP A 204 4.39 26.75 15.80
CA ASP A 204 3.31 26.61 16.78
C ASP A 204 2.69 25.20 16.83
N GLY A 205 3.54 24.17 16.67
CA GLY A 205 3.12 22.77 16.65
C GLY A 205 2.41 22.33 15.34
N ALA A 206 2.30 23.20 14.34
CA ALA A 206 1.72 22.89 13.04
C ALA A 206 2.78 22.75 11.94
N ALA A 207 2.62 21.77 11.05
CA ALA A 207 3.43 21.64 9.86
C ALA A 207 3.14 22.79 8.87
N ARG A 208 4.11 23.67 8.63
CA ARG A 208 3.99 24.86 7.77
C ARG A 208 4.84 24.83 6.52
N GLY A 209 5.58 23.77 6.29
CA GLY A 209 6.43 23.66 5.12
C GLY A 209 7.43 22.51 5.20
N ILE A 210 8.29 22.44 4.19
CA ILE A 210 9.38 21.48 4.11
C ILE A 210 10.65 22.16 3.61
N ILE A 211 11.80 21.62 4.01
CA ILE A 211 13.09 21.90 3.40
C ILE A 211 13.41 20.76 2.45
N THR A 212 13.78 21.07 1.21
CA THR A 212 14.12 20.10 0.17
C THR A 212 15.53 20.32 -0.35
N ARG A 213 16.08 19.27 -0.96
CA ARG A 213 17.29 19.30 -1.76
C ARG A 213 16.98 18.82 -3.17
N ASP A 214 17.34 19.62 -4.16
CA ASP A 214 17.40 19.17 -5.55
C ASP A 214 18.56 18.17 -5.69
N LEU A 215 18.25 16.94 -6.11
CA LEU A 215 19.21 15.86 -6.26
C LEU A 215 20.12 16.02 -7.49
N ILE A 216 19.81 16.94 -8.41
CA ILE A 216 20.65 17.27 -9.56
C ILE A 216 21.64 18.38 -9.19
N SER A 217 21.12 19.53 -8.74
CA SER A 217 21.96 20.71 -8.46
C SER A 217 22.57 20.73 -7.06
N GLY A 218 22.02 19.96 -6.12
CA GLY A 218 22.39 20.02 -4.69
C GLY A 218 21.80 21.21 -3.93
N LYS A 219 21.09 22.12 -4.62
CA LYS A 219 20.51 23.33 -4.01
C LYS A 219 19.49 22.98 -2.94
N LEU A 220 19.54 23.71 -1.82
CA LEU A 220 18.54 23.64 -0.76
C LEU A 220 17.45 24.68 -0.99
N GLU A 221 16.20 24.27 -0.81
CA GLU A 221 15.03 25.13 -1.00
C GLU A 221 14.05 24.98 0.17
N ALA A 222 13.41 26.10 0.52
CA ALA A 222 12.34 26.12 1.51
C ALA A 222 10.99 26.30 0.80
N HIS A 223 10.03 25.44 1.13
CA HIS A 223 8.68 25.52 0.60
C HIS A 223 7.67 25.59 1.74
N THR A 224 6.91 26.69 1.78
CA THR A 224 5.81 26.88 2.72
C THR A 224 4.55 26.17 2.22
N GLY A 225 3.67 25.76 3.13
CA GLY A 225 2.37 25.17 2.81
C GLY A 225 1.43 25.26 4.00
N HIS A 226 0.12 25.24 3.73
CA HIS A 226 -0.91 25.23 4.78
C HIS A 226 -1.11 23.84 5.37
N ALA A 227 -0.76 22.79 4.62
CA ALA A 227 -0.72 21.41 5.06
C ALA A 227 0.40 20.65 4.34
N VAL A 228 0.95 19.63 5.00
CA VAL A 228 1.97 18.72 4.46
C VAL A 228 1.45 17.29 4.57
N LEU A 229 1.36 16.59 3.44
CA LEU A 229 0.98 15.18 3.35
C LEU A 229 2.23 14.35 3.05
N LEU A 230 2.52 13.39 3.93
CA LEU A 230 3.61 12.44 3.74
C LEU A 230 3.09 11.15 3.11
N CYS A 231 3.42 10.94 1.85
CA CYS A 231 3.05 9.78 1.03
C CYS A 231 4.31 9.04 0.54
N THR A 232 5.28 8.86 1.44
CA THR A 232 6.70 8.61 1.11
C THR A 232 7.08 7.13 0.99
N GLY A 233 6.11 6.22 1.06
CA GLY A 233 6.35 4.77 0.99
C GLY A 233 6.87 4.18 2.31
N GLY A 234 7.30 2.92 2.25
CA GLY A 234 7.75 2.15 3.41
C GLY A 234 9.23 2.32 3.75
N TYR A 235 9.70 1.46 4.66
CA TYR A 235 11.06 1.45 5.22
C TYR A 235 11.88 0.24 4.80
N GLY A 236 11.65 -0.30 3.60
CA GLY A 236 12.22 -1.56 3.14
C GLY A 236 13.75 -1.66 3.18
N ASN A 237 14.46 -0.54 3.01
CA ASN A 237 15.93 -0.51 3.01
C ASN A 237 16.59 -0.88 4.34
N VAL A 238 15.83 -1.06 5.43
CA VAL A 238 16.38 -1.56 6.69
C VAL A 238 16.68 -3.07 6.63
N PHE A 239 16.12 -3.79 5.65
CA PHE A 239 16.36 -5.22 5.42
C PHE A 239 17.31 -5.41 4.24
N TYR A 240 18.28 -6.33 4.39
CA TYR A 240 19.24 -6.64 3.33
C TYR A 240 18.57 -7.24 2.10
N LEU A 241 17.64 -8.19 2.29
CA LEU A 241 16.82 -8.77 1.23
C LEU A 241 15.40 -8.21 1.31
N SER A 242 14.95 -7.54 0.25
CA SER A 242 13.61 -6.94 0.21
C SER A 242 13.04 -6.91 -1.20
N THR A 243 11.72 -7.05 -1.34
CA THR A 243 11.01 -6.80 -2.61
C THR A 243 10.80 -5.31 -2.88
N ASN A 244 11.04 -4.46 -1.88
CA ASN A 244 10.86 -3.03 -1.97
C ASN A 244 11.84 -2.38 -2.96
N ALA A 245 11.40 -1.32 -3.64
CA ALA A 245 12.32 -0.49 -4.42
C ALA A 245 13.25 0.30 -3.48
N LYS A 246 14.51 0.55 -3.90
CA LYS A 246 15.53 1.31 -3.15
C LYS A 246 15.07 2.71 -2.69
N ALA A 247 14.08 3.29 -3.36
CA ALA A 247 13.49 4.57 -2.97
C ALA A 247 12.60 4.49 -1.71
N SER A 248 12.27 3.28 -1.22
CA SER A 248 11.44 3.06 -0.02
C SER A 248 12.32 3.14 1.24
N ASN A 249 12.78 4.34 1.54
CA ASN A 249 13.92 4.58 2.43
C ASN A 249 13.58 5.22 3.78
N VAL A 250 12.29 5.40 4.12
CA VAL A 250 11.75 5.97 5.38
C VAL A 250 12.20 7.38 5.79
N THR A 251 13.21 7.95 5.13
CA THR A 251 13.92 9.14 5.59
C THR A 251 13.01 10.31 5.94
N ALA A 252 12.04 10.64 5.08
CA ALA A 252 11.10 11.73 5.30
C ALA A 252 10.20 11.50 6.52
N ALA A 253 9.61 10.31 6.68
CA ALA A 253 8.79 9.98 7.84
C ALA A 253 9.60 10.02 9.14
N TRP A 254 10.85 9.53 9.09
CA TRP A 254 11.77 9.58 10.23
C TRP A 254 12.18 11.01 10.60
N ARG A 255 12.44 11.88 9.61
CA ARG A 255 12.71 13.30 9.82
C ARG A 255 11.53 13.99 10.49
N CYS A 256 10.30 13.70 10.06
CA CYS A 256 9.09 14.23 10.71
C CYS A 256 8.90 13.69 12.14
N HIS A 257 9.25 12.43 12.41
CA HIS A 257 9.24 11.90 13.77
C HIS A 257 10.20 12.66 14.70
N LYS A 258 11.41 12.99 14.21
CA LYS A 258 12.35 13.86 14.93
C LYS A 258 11.83 15.28 15.18
N ARG A 259 10.79 15.71 14.46
CA ARG A 259 10.07 16.98 14.63
C ARG A 259 8.80 16.85 15.50
N GLY A 260 8.64 15.73 16.20
CA GLY A 260 7.57 15.53 17.18
C GLY A 260 6.35 14.76 16.66
N ALA A 261 6.36 14.27 15.41
CA ALA A 261 5.30 13.39 14.93
C ALA A 261 5.41 12.00 15.60
N PHE A 262 4.29 11.39 15.98
CA PHE A 262 4.31 10.01 16.48
C PHE A 262 4.66 9.01 15.36
N PHE A 263 5.43 7.97 15.69
CA PHE A 263 5.80 6.89 14.77
C PHE A 263 5.38 5.55 15.37
N ALA A 264 4.30 4.99 14.83
CA ALA A 264 3.65 3.82 15.40
C ALA A 264 4.09 2.52 14.71
N ASN A 265 4.19 1.45 15.50
CA ASN A 265 4.30 0.08 15.03
C ASN A 265 5.47 -0.23 14.05
N PRO A 266 6.69 0.34 14.22
CA PRO A 266 7.79 0.04 13.31
C PRO A 266 8.30 -1.41 13.38
N CYS A 267 7.97 -2.13 14.46
CA CYS A 267 8.32 -3.54 14.62
C CYS A 267 7.45 -4.48 13.77
N PHE A 268 6.30 -4.03 13.28
CA PHE A 268 5.40 -4.85 12.47
C PHE A 268 5.82 -4.82 11.00
N THR A 269 6.71 -5.74 10.63
CA THR A 269 7.13 -5.96 9.24
C THR A 269 6.48 -7.22 8.66
N GLN A 270 5.93 -7.12 7.46
CA GLN A 270 5.37 -8.26 6.75
C GLN A 270 6.44 -8.95 5.88
N ILE A 271 6.57 -10.27 6.05
CA ILE A 271 7.38 -11.12 5.17
C ILE A 271 6.44 -11.78 4.16
N HIS A 272 6.67 -11.56 2.88
CA HIS A 272 5.91 -12.22 1.82
C HIS A 272 6.39 -13.67 1.68
N PRO A 273 5.48 -14.67 1.57
CA PRO A 273 5.87 -16.08 1.56
C PRO A 273 6.66 -16.51 0.33
N THR A 274 6.49 -15.83 -0.80
CA THR A 274 7.10 -16.22 -2.09
C THR A 274 7.81 -15.05 -2.76
N CYS A 275 9.05 -15.27 -3.17
CA CYS A 275 9.84 -14.39 -4.02
C CYS A 275 10.85 -15.21 -4.83
N ILE A 276 11.34 -14.66 -5.93
CA ILE A 276 12.43 -15.27 -6.68
C ILE A 276 13.70 -15.26 -5.81
N PRO A 277 14.41 -16.39 -5.68
CA PRO A 277 15.67 -16.48 -4.93
C PRO A 277 16.74 -15.50 -5.44
N VAL A 278 17.72 -15.24 -4.58
CA VAL A 278 18.89 -14.43 -4.91
C VAL A 278 19.71 -15.15 -5.99
N SER A 279 20.02 -14.47 -7.09
CA SER A 279 20.89 -15.00 -8.16
C SER A 279 22.34 -14.53 -8.06
N GLY A 280 22.66 -13.56 -7.19
CA GLY A 280 24.03 -13.08 -7.00
C GLY A 280 24.26 -12.26 -5.73
N LYS A 281 25.53 -12.18 -5.29
CA LYS A 281 25.93 -11.55 -4.00
C LYS A 281 25.64 -10.05 -3.89
N TYR A 282 25.47 -9.35 -5.02
CA TYR A 282 25.16 -7.91 -5.03
C TYR A 282 23.65 -7.62 -5.04
N GLN A 283 22.80 -8.65 -5.12
CA GLN A 283 21.35 -8.50 -5.21
C GLN A 283 20.72 -8.37 -3.81
N SER A 284 20.28 -7.16 -3.48
CA SER A 284 19.45 -6.87 -2.29
C SER A 284 17.96 -6.77 -2.61
N LYS A 285 17.62 -6.43 -3.86
CA LYS A 285 16.24 -6.35 -4.31
C LYS A 285 15.78 -7.68 -4.90
N LEU A 286 14.76 -8.26 -4.29
CA LEU A 286 14.12 -9.50 -4.76
C LEU A 286 12.92 -9.20 -5.65
N THR A 287 12.60 -10.13 -6.54
CA THR A 287 11.40 -10.07 -7.37
C THR A 287 10.27 -10.78 -6.64
N LEU A 288 9.19 -10.05 -6.38
CA LEU A 288 7.97 -10.61 -5.80
C LEU A 288 7.36 -11.62 -6.78
N MET A 289 7.00 -12.80 -6.27
CA MET A 289 6.09 -13.72 -6.94
C MET A 289 4.70 -13.53 -6.35
N SER A 290 3.76 -13.04 -7.17
CA SER A 290 2.40 -12.72 -6.73
C SER A 290 1.78 -13.84 -5.93
N GLU A 291 1.16 -13.50 -4.79
CA GLU A 291 0.32 -14.41 -4.01
C GLU A 291 -0.81 -15.02 -4.83
N SER A 292 -1.26 -14.35 -5.90
CA SER A 292 -2.26 -14.93 -6.79
C SER A 292 -1.78 -16.20 -7.51
N LEU A 293 -0.47 -16.43 -7.62
CA LEU A 293 0.06 -17.69 -8.14
C LEU A 293 -0.32 -18.88 -7.25
N ARG A 294 -0.69 -18.66 -5.99
CA ARG A 294 -1.18 -19.72 -5.10
C ARG A 294 -2.64 -20.11 -5.35
N ASN A 295 -3.38 -19.34 -6.15
CA ASN A 295 -4.71 -19.75 -6.61
C ASN A 295 -4.61 -20.89 -7.64
N ASP A 296 -3.67 -20.76 -8.59
CA ASP A 296 -3.53 -21.71 -9.71
C ASP A 296 -2.36 -22.70 -9.50
N GLY A 297 -1.39 -22.34 -8.67
CA GLY A 297 -0.21 -23.12 -8.35
C GLY A 297 -0.21 -23.59 -6.90
N ARG A 298 0.63 -24.58 -6.62
CA ARG A 298 0.74 -25.22 -5.30
C ARG A 298 2.17 -25.09 -4.76
N VAL A 299 2.31 -24.79 -3.47
CA VAL A 299 3.62 -24.64 -2.81
C VAL A 299 3.98 -25.93 -2.09
N TRP A 300 5.18 -26.44 -2.33
CA TRP A 300 5.64 -27.71 -1.77
C TRP A 300 7.14 -27.71 -1.50
N VAL A 301 7.58 -28.67 -0.69
CA VAL A 301 8.99 -29.03 -0.47
C VAL A 301 9.16 -30.54 -0.64
N PRO A 302 10.36 -31.06 -0.96
CA PRO A 302 10.59 -32.50 -0.97
C PRO A 302 10.29 -33.13 0.39
N LYS A 303 9.64 -34.31 0.40
CA LYS A 303 9.46 -35.10 1.63
C LYS A 303 10.80 -35.60 2.17
N LYS A 304 11.70 -35.99 1.25
CA LYS A 304 13.08 -36.39 1.55
C LYS A 304 13.90 -35.15 1.91
N LYS A 305 14.60 -35.21 3.05
CA LYS A 305 15.51 -34.13 3.48
C LYS A 305 16.75 -34.09 2.60
N GLY A 306 17.23 -32.88 2.29
CA GLY A 306 18.43 -32.69 1.46
C GLY A 306 18.29 -33.24 0.04
N ASP A 307 17.08 -33.28 -0.52
CA ASP A 307 16.87 -33.70 -1.89
C ASP A 307 17.41 -32.66 -2.87
N THR A 308 18.36 -33.05 -3.71
CA THR A 308 19.04 -32.16 -4.67
C THR A 308 18.55 -32.32 -6.10
N ARG A 309 17.54 -33.17 -6.34
CA ARG A 309 16.97 -33.35 -7.68
C ARG A 309 16.34 -32.06 -8.18
N ALA A 310 16.27 -31.88 -9.50
CA ALA A 310 15.56 -30.74 -10.05
C ALA A 310 14.06 -30.85 -9.68
N PRO A 311 13.34 -29.73 -9.42
CA PRO A 311 11.95 -29.78 -8.99
C PRO A 311 11.01 -30.59 -9.91
N ASN A 312 11.29 -30.63 -11.21
CA ASN A 312 10.50 -31.38 -12.20
C ASN A 312 10.73 -32.89 -12.17
N GLU A 313 11.81 -33.35 -11.51
CA GLU A 313 12.17 -34.77 -11.38
C GLU A 313 11.61 -35.40 -10.10
N ILE A 314 11.07 -34.59 -9.18
CA ILE A 314 10.47 -35.07 -7.92
C ILE A 314 8.99 -35.38 -8.19
N PRO A 315 8.58 -36.67 -8.14
CA PRO A 315 7.19 -37.08 -8.35
C PRO A 315 6.24 -36.47 -7.32
N GLU A 316 4.95 -36.34 -7.65
CA GLU A 316 3.98 -35.67 -6.77
C GLU A 316 3.83 -36.35 -5.41
N GLU A 317 3.89 -37.68 -5.37
CA GLU A 317 3.86 -38.50 -4.16
C GLU A 317 5.05 -38.23 -3.22
N GLU A 318 6.14 -37.64 -3.72
CA GLU A 318 7.32 -37.27 -2.96
C GLU A 318 7.32 -35.79 -2.52
N ARG A 319 6.25 -35.04 -2.82
CA ARG A 319 6.09 -33.62 -2.46
C ARG A 319 5.26 -33.44 -1.19
N ASP A 320 5.72 -32.59 -0.27
CA ASP A 320 4.95 -32.14 0.89
C ASP A 320 4.32 -30.77 0.61
N TYR A 321 3.03 -30.77 0.28
CA TYR A 321 2.19 -29.57 0.19
C TYR A 321 1.86 -29.06 1.60
N TYR A 322 2.88 -28.56 2.29
CA TYR A 322 2.87 -28.30 3.73
C TYR A 322 1.80 -27.30 4.19
N LEU A 323 1.37 -26.37 3.33
CA LEU A 323 0.29 -25.42 3.64
C LEU A 323 -1.08 -26.10 3.62
N GLU A 324 -1.37 -26.84 2.55
CA GLU A 324 -2.62 -27.58 2.38
C GLU A 324 -2.80 -28.62 3.48
N ARG A 325 -1.72 -29.36 3.80
CA ARG A 325 -1.72 -30.36 4.87
C ARG A 325 -1.99 -29.75 6.26
N ARG A 326 -1.44 -28.57 6.55
CA ARG A 326 -1.57 -27.93 7.87
C ARG A 326 -2.86 -27.13 8.02
N TYR A 327 -3.38 -26.57 6.93
CA TYR A 327 -4.50 -25.64 6.95
C TYR A 327 -5.55 -26.04 5.90
N PRO A 328 -6.20 -27.21 6.04
CA PRO A 328 -7.08 -27.76 5.00
C PRO A 328 -8.24 -26.82 4.62
N ALA A 329 -8.76 -26.04 5.56
CA ALA A 329 -9.85 -25.08 5.31
C ALA A 329 -9.45 -23.92 4.38
N TYR A 330 -8.16 -23.56 4.35
CA TYR A 330 -7.63 -22.48 3.51
C TYR A 330 -6.80 -23.00 2.33
N GLY A 331 -6.40 -24.27 2.36
CA GLY A 331 -5.50 -24.87 1.38
C GLY A 331 -4.21 -24.05 1.23
N ASN A 332 -3.89 -23.68 0.00
CA ASN A 332 -2.72 -22.87 -0.32
C ASN A 332 -2.95 -21.35 -0.09
N MET A 333 -4.14 -20.93 0.36
CA MET A 333 -4.56 -19.53 0.52
C MET A 333 -4.56 -19.03 1.97
N VAL A 334 -3.71 -19.63 2.80
CA VAL A 334 -3.48 -19.22 4.18
C VAL A 334 -2.97 -17.76 4.30
N PRO A 335 -3.18 -17.10 5.46
CA PRO A 335 -2.60 -15.80 5.77
C PRO A 335 -1.07 -15.77 5.59
N ARG A 336 -0.54 -14.60 5.19
CA ARG A 336 0.89 -14.45 4.81
C ARG A 336 1.85 -14.79 5.93
N ASP A 337 1.53 -14.38 7.15
CA ASP A 337 2.38 -14.62 8.33
C ASP A 337 2.46 -16.12 8.65
N VAL A 338 1.33 -16.83 8.55
CA VAL A 338 1.24 -18.29 8.67
C VAL A 338 2.04 -18.98 7.57
N ALA A 339 1.86 -18.56 6.31
CA ALA A 339 2.55 -19.12 5.16
C ALA A 339 4.08 -18.97 5.28
N SER A 340 4.55 -17.77 5.63
CA SER A 340 5.97 -17.44 5.78
C SER A 340 6.61 -18.19 6.96
N ARG A 341 5.92 -18.32 8.10
CA ARG A 341 6.41 -19.14 9.23
C ARG A 341 6.49 -20.62 8.86
N ALA A 342 5.46 -21.16 8.22
CA ALA A 342 5.44 -22.56 7.80
C ALA A 342 6.54 -22.85 6.77
N ALA A 343 6.79 -21.96 5.81
CA ALA A 343 7.89 -22.10 4.86
C ALA A 343 9.24 -22.14 5.59
N LYS A 344 9.48 -21.19 6.51
CA LYS A 344 10.70 -21.14 7.30
C LYS A 344 10.91 -22.42 8.13
N GLU A 345 9.87 -22.92 8.80
CA GLU A 345 9.95 -24.16 9.56
C GLU A 345 10.33 -25.38 8.70
N ARG A 346 9.84 -25.45 7.44
CA ARG A 346 10.23 -26.52 6.52
C ARG A 346 11.69 -26.39 6.07
N CYS A 347 12.15 -25.18 5.78
CA CYS A 347 13.55 -24.94 5.45
C CYS A 347 14.48 -25.28 6.62
N ASP A 348 14.14 -24.84 7.84
CA ASP A 348 14.92 -25.12 9.05
C ASP A 348 14.96 -26.63 9.38
N ALA A 349 13.92 -27.39 8.99
CA ALA A 349 13.87 -28.84 9.14
C ALA A 349 14.72 -29.62 8.09
N GLY A 350 15.42 -28.92 7.20
CA GLY A 350 16.26 -29.51 6.15
C GLY A 350 15.50 -29.98 4.91
N CYS A 351 14.26 -29.51 4.73
CA CYS A 351 13.46 -29.77 3.52
C CYS A 351 13.55 -28.62 2.50
N GLY A 352 14.34 -27.58 2.78
CA GLY A 352 14.63 -26.53 1.79
C GLY A 352 15.40 -27.08 0.60
N VAL A 353 15.21 -26.46 -0.57
CA VAL A 353 15.91 -26.77 -1.82
C VAL A 353 16.96 -25.71 -2.10
#